data_AF-A0A944A065-F1
#
_entry.id   AF-A0A944A065-F1
#
_cell.length_a   1.000
_cell.length_b   1.000
_cell.length_c   1.000
_cell.angle_alpha   90.00
_cell.angle_beta   90.00
_cell.angle_gamma   90.00
#
_symmetry.space_group_name_H-M   'P 1'
#
loop_
_entity.id
_entity.type
_entity.pdbx_description
1 polymer ?
#
loop_
_entity_poly.entity_id
_entity_poly.type
_entity_poly.pdbx_seq_one_letter_code
_entity_poly.pdbx_strand_id
1 'polypeptide(L)'
;MQVLIQPYGKSEISLSFLSGFTEPVLNAVRRLPNRRYDPSQRIWIIPDSQECMDSLLQNLYLTGLFTYENVNENQNYPKNTNDELIIDYVQKETKKLEEVLTVRHYSKCTIDRYKKWVQLFLTQNIASDSKCNNQSAQKEINEYLKFLALKKNVSASTQNQALAALLFYYRFVKNEP
;
A
#
# COMPACT_ATOMS: atom_id res chain seq x y z
N MET A 1 -1.24 2.11 -22.25
CA MET A 1 -2.52 2.67 -21.77
C MET A 1 -2.49 2.59 -20.25
N GLN A 2 -2.50 3.73 -19.55
CA GLN A 2 -2.44 3.73 -18.08
C GLN A 2 -3.83 4.03 -17.52
N VAL A 3 -4.40 3.08 -16.80
CA VAL A 3 -5.66 3.21 -16.07
C VAL A 3 -5.32 3.48 -14.61
N LEU A 4 -5.80 4.59 -14.08
CA LEU A 4 -5.63 4.95 -12.68
C LEU A 4 -6.93 4.66 -11.94
N ILE A 5 -6.83 3.83 -10.91
CA ILE A 5 -7.94 3.45 -10.03
C ILE A 5 -7.66 4.06 -8.66
N GLN A 6 -8.54 4.93 -8.15
CA GLN A 6 -8.35 5.61 -6.88
C GLN A 6 -9.64 5.59 -6.04
N PRO A 7 -9.55 5.57 -4.71
CA PRO A 7 -10.73 5.71 -3.87
C PRO A 7 -11.32 7.12 -4.02
N TYR A 8 -12.62 7.20 -4.29
CA TYR A 8 -13.41 8.43 -4.42
C TYR A 8 -14.46 8.45 -3.31
N GLY A 9 -14.09 8.90 -2.11
CA GLY A 9 -14.99 8.93 -0.96
C GLY A 9 -15.07 7.62 -0.17
N LYS A 10 -16.20 7.37 0.51
CA LYS A 10 -16.35 6.26 1.47
C LYS A 10 -16.67 4.91 0.84
N SER A 11 -17.29 4.90 -0.34
CA SER A 11 -17.76 3.68 -1.02
C SER A 11 -17.83 3.87 -2.54
N GLU A 12 -17.00 4.74 -3.10
CA GLU A 12 -16.91 4.92 -4.55
C GLU A 12 -15.43 4.91 -4.96
N ILE A 13 -15.18 4.52 -6.20
CA ILE A 13 -13.86 4.44 -6.82
C ILE A 13 -13.90 5.32 -8.07
N SER A 14 -12.86 6.12 -8.28
CA SER A 14 -12.64 6.86 -9.51
C SER A 14 -11.70 6.09 -10.44
N LEU A 15 -12.08 6.06 -11.72
CA LEU A 15 -11.30 5.53 -12.82
C LEU A 15 -10.92 6.69 -13.74
N SER A 16 -9.63 6.88 -14.02
CA SER A 16 -9.15 7.87 -14.99
C SER A 16 -8.18 7.27 -16.00
N PHE A 17 -8.14 7.86 -17.20
CA PHE A 17 -7.30 7.41 -18.31
C PHE A 17 -6.31 8.52 -18.67
N LEU A 18 -5.04 8.36 -18.28
CA LEU A 18 -4.02 9.41 -18.41
C LEU A 18 -3.46 9.57 -19.84
N SER A 19 -3.55 8.54 -20.67
CA SER A 19 -2.90 8.49 -21.99
C SER A 19 -3.86 8.15 -23.13
N GLY A 20 -5.16 8.43 -22.96
CA GLY A 20 -6.23 8.04 -23.89
C GLY A 20 -6.83 6.66 -23.58
N PHE A 21 -7.98 6.36 -24.19
CA PHE A 21 -8.70 5.08 -24.04
C PHE A 21 -8.90 4.43 -25.40
N THR A 22 -8.88 3.10 -25.43
CA THR A 22 -9.36 2.34 -26.59
C THR A 22 -10.87 2.13 -26.46
N GLU A 23 -11.58 2.05 -27.58
CA GLU A 23 -13.03 1.86 -27.62
C GLU A 23 -13.50 0.60 -26.85
N PRO A 24 -12.80 -0.55 -26.88
CA PRO A 24 -13.15 -1.71 -26.08
C PRO A 24 -13.09 -1.46 -24.57
N VAL A 25 -12.07 -0.73 -24.09
CA VAL A 25 -11.91 -0.44 -22.66
C VAL A 25 -12.95 0.56 -22.18
N LEU A 26 -13.24 1.57 -23.01
CA LEU A 26 -14.29 2.51 -22.70
C LEU A 26 -15.66 1.83 -22.71
N ASN A 27 -15.89 0.85 -23.60
CA ASN A 27 -17.09 0.02 -23.59
C ASN A 27 -17.16 -0.89 -22.37
N ALA A 28 -16.03 -1.38 -21.86
CA ALA A 28 -15.99 -2.15 -20.62
C ALA A 28 -16.42 -1.31 -19.41
N VAL A 29 -15.91 -0.08 -19.28
CA VAL A 29 -16.36 0.86 -18.24
C VAL A 29 -17.82 1.27 -18.46
N ARG A 30 -18.27 1.44 -19.71
CA ARG A 30 -19.67 1.72 -20.04
C ARG A 30 -20.63 0.57 -19.74
N ARG A 31 -20.17 -0.62 -19.37
CA ARG A 31 -21.05 -1.74 -18.99
C ARG A 31 -21.23 -1.86 -17.48
N LEU A 32 -20.58 -1.01 -16.68
CA LEU A 32 -20.65 -1.07 -15.23
C LEU A 32 -21.98 -0.54 -14.67
N PRO A 33 -22.53 -1.22 -13.65
CA PRO A 33 -23.74 -0.77 -12.96
C PRO A 33 -23.45 0.50 -12.13
N ASN A 34 -24.41 1.43 -12.09
CA ASN A 34 -24.38 2.64 -11.25
C ASN A 34 -23.16 3.57 -11.42
N ARG A 35 -22.47 3.50 -12.56
CA ARG A 35 -21.36 4.40 -12.90
C ARG A 35 -21.89 5.81 -13.22
N ARG A 36 -21.12 6.83 -12.88
CA ARG A 36 -21.33 8.21 -13.32
C ARG A 36 -20.06 8.75 -13.95
N TYR A 37 -20.19 9.55 -15.00
CA TYR A 37 -19.07 10.26 -15.58
C TYR A 37 -19.07 11.70 -15.09
N ASP A 38 -17.96 12.14 -14.52
CA ASP A 38 -17.77 13.55 -14.16
C ASP A 38 -16.94 14.25 -15.26
N PRO A 39 -17.57 15.13 -16.06
CA PRO A 39 -16.88 15.83 -17.14
C PRO A 39 -15.88 16.87 -16.66
N SER A 40 -15.99 17.36 -15.41
CA SER A 40 -15.10 18.38 -14.86
C SER A 40 -13.70 17.82 -14.57
N GLN A 41 -13.63 16.57 -14.11
CA GLN A 41 -12.39 15.87 -13.77
C GLN A 41 -12.01 14.78 -14.80
N ARG A 42 -12.87 14.52 -15.79
CA ARG A 42 -12.72 13.42 -16.77
C ARG A 42 -12.53 12.05 -16.11
N ILE A 43 -13.27 11.80 -15.03
CA ILE A 43 -13.22 10.54 -14.28
C ILE A 43 -14.55 9.81 -14.36
N TRP A 44 -14.48 8.49 -14.32
CA TRP A 44 -15.63 7.64 -14.10
C TRP A 44 -15.68 7.28 -12.63
N ILE A 45 -16.79 7.57 -11.95
CA ILE A 45 -17.01 7.21 -10.56
C ILE A 45 -17.91 5.97 -10.57
N ILE A 46 -17.47 4.92 -9.89
CA ILE A 46 -18.15 3.64 -9.76
C ILE A 46 -18.32 3.29 -8.29
N PRO A 47 -19.37 2.54 -7.89
CA PRO A 47 -19.49 2.06 -6.52
C PRO A 47 -18.36 1.10 -6.15
N ASP A 48 -17.84 1.22 -4.93
CA ASP A 48 -16.92 0.26 -4.32
C ASP A 48 -17.71 -0.96 -3.81
N SER A 49 -18.27 -1.74 -4.74
CA SER A 49 -18.96 -3.00 -4.45
C SER A 49 -18.28 -4.17 -5.15
N GLN A 50 -18.30 -5.34 -4.50
CA GLN A 50 -17.74 -6.57 -5.08
C GLN A 50 -18.38 -6.90 -6.43
N GLU A 51 -19.71 -6.76 -6.55
CA GLU A 51 -20.42 -6.97 -7.82
C GLU A 51 -19.95 -6.02 -8.94
N CYS A 52 -19.62 -4.77 -8.60
CA CYS A 52 -19.11 -3.80 -9.56
C CYS A 52 -17.68 -4.14 -9.99
N MET A 53 -16.85 -4.59 -9.03
CA MET A 53 -15.49 -5.07 -9.30
C MET A 53 -15.49 -6.33 -10.17
N ASP A 54 -16.33 -7.31 -9.87
CA ASP A 54 -16.47 -8.53 -10.67
C ASP A 54 -16.93 -8.20 -12.10
N SER A 55 -17.92 -7.30 -12.22
CA SER A 55 -18.39 -6.81 -13.52
C SER A 55 -17.30 -6.06 -14.28
N LEU A 56 -16.45 -5.29 -13.60
CA LEU A 56 -15.32 -4.58 -14.21
C LEU A 56 -14.28 -5.57 -14.74
N LEU A 57 -13.86 -6.52 -13.90
CA LEU A 57 -12.88 -7.53 -14.29
C LEU A 57 -13.40 -8.37 -15.46
N GLN A 58 -14.66 -8.81 -15.40
CA GLN A 58 -15.29 -9.56 -16.48
C GLN A 58 -15.34 -8.76 -17.79
N ASN A 59 -15.76 -7.49 -17.72
CA ASN A 59 -15.85 -6.64 -18.91
C ASN A 59 -14.48 -6.34 -19.51
N LEU A 60 -13.46 -6.14 -18.68
CA LEU A 60 -12.08 -5.94 -19.13
C LEU A 60 -11.51 -7.22 -19.74
N TYR A 61 -11.74 -8.39 -19.14
CA TYR A 61 -11.34 -9.67 -19.71
C TYR A 61 -11.95 -9.90 -21.10
N LEU A 62 -13.25 -9.61 -21.25
CA LEU A 62 -13.95 -9.73 -22.54
C LEU A 62 -13.42 -8.79 -23.63
N THR A 63 -12.63 -7.75 -23.31
CA THR A 63 -12.03 -6.90 -24.34
C THR A 63 -10.92 -7.60 -25.12
N GLY A 64 -10.39 -8.73 -24.63
CA GLY A 64 -9.24 -9.42 -25.23
C GLY A 64 -7.93 -8.63 -25.15
N LEU A 65 -7.94 -7.41 -24.57
CA LEU A 65 -6.76 -6.59 -24.32
C LEU A 65 -6.04 -7.00 -23.02
N PHE A 66 -6.72 -7.78 -22.18
CA PHE A 66 -6.21 -8.30 -20.93
C PHE A 66 -6.40 -9.81 -20.93
N THR A 67 -5.30 -10.54 -21.11
CA THR A 67 -5.26 -11.99 -20.93
C THR A 67 -4.70 -12.29 -19.55
N TYR A 68 -5.36 -13.17 -18.80
CA TYR A 68 -4.74 -13.82 -17.66
C TYR A 68 -4.37 -15.23 -18.11
N GLU A 69 -3.11 -15.62 -17.96
CA GLU A 69 -2.78 -17.05 -18.01
C GLU A 69 -3.37 -17.67 -16.75
N ASN A 70 -4.17 -18.72 -16.90
CA ASN A 70 -4.74 -19.46 -15.78
C ASN A 70 -3.60 -20.23 -15.10
N VAL A 71 -2.82 -19.54 -14.27
CA VAL A 71 -1.79 -20.15 -13.43
C VAL A 71 -2.54 -20.93 -12.37
N ASN A 72 -2.65 -22.24 -12.60
CA ASN A 72 -3.22 -23.30 -11.78
C ASN A 72 -3.62 -22.86 -10.36
N GLU A 73 -4.87 -23.14 -9.98
CA GLU A 73 -5.58 -22.78 -8.73
C GLU A 73 -4.88 -23.08 -7.38
N ASN A 74 -3.61 -23.50 -7.37
CA ASN A 74 -2.82 -23.74 -6.16
C ASN A 74 -1.51 -22.94 -6.20
N GLN A 75 -1.53 -21.79 -5.50
CA GLN A 75 -0.45 -20.90 -5.07
C GLN A 75 -0.10 -19.69 -5.95
N ASN A 76 -0.25 -18.52 -5.31
CA ASN A 76 0.27 -17.20 -5.64
C ASN A 76 -0.30 -16.50 -6.89
N TYR A 77 -1.22 -15.57 -6.61
CA TYR A 77 -1.32 -14.29 -7.34
C TYR A 77 0.10 -13.80 -7.70
N PRO A 78 0.36 -13.31 -8.93
CA PRO A 78 1.68 -12.85 -9.31
C PRO A 78 2.12 -11.78 -8.29
N LYS A 79 3.09 -12.14 -7.45
CA LYS A 79 3.74 -11.18 -6.55
C LYS A 79 4.26 -10.07 -7.44
N ASN A 80 3.79 -8.86 -7.19
CA ASN A 80 4.25 -7.68 -7.89
C ASN A 80 5.79 -7.67 -7.78
N THR A 81 6.53 -7.40 -8.86
CA THR A 81 7.99 -7.25 -8.78
C THR A 81 8.39 -6.27 -7.67
N ASN A 82 7.52 -5.31 -7.36
CA ASN A 82 7.65 -4.40 -6.23
C ASN A 82 7.56 -5.11 -4.86
N ASP A 83 6.74 -6.16 -4.70
CA ASP A 83 6.59 -6.88 -3.43
C ASP A 83 7.87 -7.64 -3.06
N GLU A 84 8.54 -8.28 -4.02
CA GLU A 84 9.82 -8.95 -3.77
C GLU A 84 10.93 -7.96 -3.44
N LEU A 85 10.99 -6.82 -4.14
CA LEU A 85 11.92 -5.73 -3.84
C LEU A 85 11.64 -5.09 -2.46
N ILE A 86 10.37 -4.95 -2.08
CA ILE A 86 9.96 -4.48 -0.75
C ILE A 86 10.38 -5.48 0.32
N ILE A 87 10.17 -6.78 0.10
CA ILE A 87 10.57 -7.83 1.06
C ILE A 87 12.08 -7.78 1.28
N ASP A 88 12.88 -7.73 0.21
CA ASP A 88 14.35 -7.64 0.31
C ASP A 88 14.80 -6.37 1.04
N TYR A 89 14.24 -5.21 0.70
CA TYR A 89 14.54 -3.95 1.37
C TYR A 89 14.21 -3.98 2.87
N VAL A 90 13.03 -4.47 3.22
CA VAL A 90 12.58 -4.57 4.62
C VAL A 90 13.47 -5.54 5.39
N GLN A 91 13.87 -6.67 4.79
CA GLN A 91 14.82 -7.60 5.41
C GLN A 91 16.19 -6.97 5.63
N LYS A 92 16.68 -6.19 4.65
CA LYS A 92 17.96 -5.48 4.77
C LYS A 92 17.95 -4.44 5.89
N GLU A 93 16.91 -3.61 5.97
CA GLU A 93 16.83 -2.56 7.01
C GLU A 93 16.59 -3.16 8.40
N THR A 94 15.78 -4.21 8.52
CA THR A 94 15.57 -4.90 9.80
C THR A 94 16.82 -5.63 10.29
N LYS A 95 17.64 -6.18 9.38
CA LYS A 95 18.93 -6.77 9.73
C LYS A 95 19.90 -5.73 10.29
N LYS A 96 20.02 -4.56 9.65
CA LYS A 96 20.84 -3.45 10.18
C LYS A 96 20.38 -3.02 11.58
N LEU A 97 19.06 -2.90 11.78
CA LEU A 97 18.48 -2.56 13.08
C LEU A 97 18.90 -3.57 14.16
N GLU A 98 18.82 -4.87 13.86
CA GLU A 98 19.21 -5.95 14.76
C GLU A 98 20.70 -5.91 15.12
N GLU A 99 21.58 -5.66 14.14
CA GLU A 99 23.02 -5.49 14.37
C GLU A 99 23.29 -4.32 15.34
N VAL A 100 22.69 -3.15 15.10
CA VAL A 100 22.88 -1.96 15.94
C VAL A 100 22.33 -2.16 17.36
N LEU A 101 21.16 -2.81 17.50
CA LEU A 101 20.60 -3.13 18.82
C LEU A 101 21.46 -4.14 19.59
N THR A 102 22.03 -5.12 18.89
CA THR A 102 22.91 -6.14 19.49
C THR A 102 24.20 -5.52 20.00
N VAL A 103 24.83 -4.63 19.23
CA VAL A 103 26.03 -3.87 19.65
C VAL A 103 25.74 -3.02 20.88
N ARG A 104 24.51 -2.53 21.04
CA ARG A 104 24.06 -1.75 22.20
C ARG A 104 23.57 -2.61 23.37
N HIS A 105 23.74 -3.93 23.31
CA HIS A 105 23.38 -4.87 24.37
C HIS A 105 21.89 -4.86 24.76
N TYR A 106 20.98 -4.58 23.82
CA TYR A 106 19.55 -4.76 24.08
C TYR A 106 19.21 -6.24 24.25
N SER A 107 18.17 -6.52 25.05
CA SER A 107 17.67 -7.88 25.21
C SER A 107 17.07 -8.42 23.90
N LYS A 108 17.15 -9.74 23.68
CA LYS A 108 16.55 -10.39 22.50
C LYS A 108 15.06 -10.06 22.35
N CYS A 109 14.30 -10.07 23.44
CA CYS A 109 12.89 -9.70 23.44
C CYS A 109 12.64 -8.25 22.96
N THR A 110 13.54 -7.32 23.31
CA THR A 110 13.46 -5.93 22.85
C THR A 110 13.78 -5.84 21.37
N ILE A 111 14.80 -6.57 20.90
CA ILE A 111 15.18 -6.65 19.50
C ILE A 111 14.01 -7.13 18.65
N ASP A 112 13.40 -8.26 19.02
CA ASP A 112 12.27 -8.84 18.27
C ASP A 112 11.08 -7.88 18.20
N ARG A 113 10.79 -7.19 19.31
CA ARG A 113 9.71 -6.21 19.37
C ARG A 113 10.01 -5.01 18.48
N TYR A 114 11.23 -4.49 18.49
CA TYR A 114 11.62 -3.34 17.67
C TYR A 114 11.61 -3.70 16.19
N LYS A 115 12.17 -4.87 15.84
CA LYS A 115 12.15 -5.43 14.50
C LYS A 115 10.75 -5.55 13.94
N LYS A 116 9.82 -6.08 14.74
CA LYS A 116 8.40 -6.20 14.37
C LYS A 116 7.76 -4.85 14.07
N TRP A 117 7.97 -3.84 14.90
CA TRP A 117 7.39 -2.52 14.69
C TRP A 117 7.96 -1.82 13.46
N VAL A 118 9.28 -1.88 13.26
CA VAL A 118 9.94 -1.30 12.09
C VAL A 118 9.52 -2.02 10.80
N GLN A 119 9.42 -3.35 10.81
CA GLN A 119 8.93 -4.12 9.68
C GLN A 119 7.51 -3.69 9.28
N LEU A 120 6.58 -3.63 10.25
CA LEU A 120 5.21 -3.20 9.99
C LEU A 120 5.14 -1.76 9.47
N PHE A 121 5.98 -0.87 9.99
CA PHE A 121 6.08 0.51 9.53
C PHE A 121 6.58 0.59 8.08
N LEU A 122 7.67 -0.10 7.74
CA LEU A 122 8.24 -0.07 6.40
C LEU A 122 7.29 -0.67 5.37
N THR A 123 6.68 -1.82 5.67
CA THR A 123 5.69 -2.44 4.77
C THR A 123 4.50 -1.51 4.54
N GLN A 124 4.01 -0.82 5.57
CA GLN A 124 2.87 0.08 5.44
C GLN A 124 3.19 1.37 4.68
N ASN A 125 4.37 1.96 4.92
CA ASN A 125 4.76 3.22 4.26
C ASN A 125 5.20 3.01 2.82
N ILE A 126 5.96 1.94 2.52
CA ILE A 126 6.44 1.67 1.15
C ILE A 126 5.30 1.17 0.27
N ALA A 127 4.38 0.33 0.78
CA ALA A 127 3.17 -0.03 0.04
C ALA A 127 2.26 1.19 -0.26
N SER A 128 2.48 2.32 0.40
CA SER A 128 1.76 3.58 0.15
C SER A 128 2.48 4.49 -0.87
N ASP A 129 3.33 3.91 -1.73
CA ASP A 129 4.26 4.45 -2.75
C ASP A 129 3.77 5.60 -3.68
N SER A 130 2.61 6.19 -3.44
CA SER A 130 2.12 7.39 -4.14
C SER A 130 2.24 8.69 -3.33
N LYS A 131 2.73 8.68 -2.09
CA LYS A 131 2.83 9.90 -1.27
C LYS A 131 4.26 10.21 -0.82
N CYS A 132 4.97 10.82 -1.77
CA CYS A 132 5.87 11.95 -1.54
C CYS A 132 7.29 11.61 -1.07
N ASN A 133 8.21 11.59 -2.04
CA ASN A 133 9.67 11.61 -1.95
C ASN A 133 10.30 12.74 -1.09
N ASN A 134 9.56 13.44 -0.21
CA ASN A 134 10.05 14.61 0.53
C ASN A 134 9.27 14.88 1.84
N GLN A 135 8.72 13.85 2.52
CA GLN A 135 8.17 14.07 3.86
C GLN A 135 9.24 13.86 4.94
N SER A 136 9.23 14.72 5.95
CA SER A 136 10.12 14.56 7.10
C SER A 136 9.78 13.29 7.86
N ALA A 137 10.80 12.58 8.35
CA ALA A 137 10.66 11.39 9.20
C ALA A 137 9.61 11.57 10.32
N GLN A 138 9.58 12.76 10.92
CA GLN A 138 8.61 13.10 11.96
C GLN A 138 7.15 13.01 11.49
N LYS A 139 6.86 13.41 10.25
CA LYS A 139 5.51 13.36 9.68
C LYS A 139 5.09 11.92 9.43
N GLU A 140 5.96 11.10 8.85
CA GLU A 140 5.72 9.68 8.59
C GLU A 140 5.44 8.92 9.90
N ILE A 141 6.25 9.16 10.94
CA ILE A 141 6.04 8.56 12.27
C ILE A 141 4.67 8.98 12.83
N ASN A 142 4.33 10.27 12.77
CA ASN A 142 3.06 10.78 13.30
C ASN A 142 1.84 10.20 12.56
N GLU A 143 1.91 10.07 11.23
CA GLU A 143 0.84 9.47 10.43
C GLU A 143 0.67 7.98 10.77
N TYR A 144 1.77 7.24 10.91
CA TYR A 144 1.73 5.84 11.32
C TYR A 144 1.16 5.64 12.74
N LEU A 145 1.55 6.47 13.70
CA LEU A 145 1.03 6.40 15.07
C LEU A 145 -0.47 6.73 15.13
N LYS A 146 -0.94 7.68 14.31
CA LYS A 146 -2.38 7.96 14.15
C LYS A 146 -3.11 6.75 13.55
N PHE A 147 -2.53 6.10 12.56
CA PHE A 147 -3.06 4.87 11.99
C PHE A 147 -3.18 3.76 13.05
N LEU A 148 -2.15 3.56 13.88
CA LEU A 148 -2.20 2.58 14.96
C LEU A 148 -3.32 2.88 15.98
N ALA A 149 -3.48 4.14 16.37
CA ALA A 149 -4.52 4.54 17.32
C ALA A 149 -5.93 4.41 16.72
N LEU A 150 -6.16 4.89 15.50
CA LEU A 150 -7.50 5.00 14.92
C LEU A 150 -7.97 3.73 14.22
N LYS A 151 -7.07 3.03 13.51
CA LYS A 151 -7.42 1.86 12.69
C LYS A 151 -7.15 0.53 13.38
N LYS A 152 -6.10 0.46 14.20
CA LYS A 152 -5.73 -0.76 14.94
C LYS A 152 -6.15 -0.73 16.41
N ASN A 153 -6.66 0.41 16.91
CA ASN A 153 -7.17 0.60 18.26
C ASN A 153 -6.21 0.06 19.35
N VAL A 154 -4.91 0.30 19.16
CA VAL A 154 -3.88 -0.19 20.09
C VAL A 154 -3.83 0.64 21.37
N SER A 155 -3.45 0.02 22.49
CA SER A 155 -3.27 0.75 23.75
C SER A 155 -2.12 1.76 23.67
N ALA A 156 -2.16 2.79 24.52
CA ALA A 156 -1.10 3.80 24.62
C ALA A 156 0.28 3.18 24.89
N SER A 157 0.37 2.12 25.71
CA SER A 157 1.64 1.42 25.96
C SER A 157 2.19 0.76 24.69
N THR A 158 1.30 0.19 23.85
CA THR A 158 1.66 -0.41 22.57
C THR A 158 2.14 0.65 21.58
N GLN A 159 1.46 1.80 21.56
CA GLN A 159 1.86 2.96 20.74
C GLN A 159 3.23 3.51 21.15
N ASN A 160 3.50 3.60 22.46
CA ASN A 160 4.80 4.04 22.97
C ASN A 160 5.94 3.09 22.60
N GLN A 161 5.69 1.78 22.59
CA GLN A 161 6.67 0.79 22.13
C GLN A 161 6.97 0.92 20.64
N ALA A 162 5.94 1.17 19.82
CA ALA A 162 6.10 1.43 18.40
C ALA A 162 6.90 2.73 18.18
N LEU A 163 6.53 3.83 18.86
CA LEU A 163 7.25 5.11 18.79
C LEU A 163 8.72 4.96 19.16
N ALA A 164 9.04 4.26 20.26
CA ALA A 164 10.41 4.05 20.70
C ALA A 164 11.24 3.28 19.65
N ALA A 165 10.65 2.25 19.04
CA ALA A 165 11.30 1.49 17.96
C ALA A 165 11.57 2.35 16.72
N LEU A 166 10.61 3.19 16.32
CA LEU A 166 10.76 4.07 15.15
C LEU A 166 11.79 5.17 15.39
N LEU A 167 11.76 5.84 16.55
CA LEU A 167 12.77 6.83 16.90
C LEU A 167 14.18 6.23 16.90
N PHE A 168 14.32 5.01 17.42
CA PHE A 168 15.60 4.30 17.38
C PHE A 168 16.06 4.07 15.94
N TYR A 169 15.16 3.58 15.08
CA TYR A 169 15.46 3.29 13.68
C TYR A 169 15.93 4.54 12.92
N TYR A 170 15.20 5.64 12.99
CA TYR A 170 15.60 6.87 12.29
C TYR A 170 16.93 7.42 12.81
N ARG A 171 17.09 7.44 14.14
CA ARG A 171 18.29 8.00 14.78
C ARG A 171 19.56 7.19 14.52
N PHE A 172 19.48 5.87 14.49
CA PHE A 172 20.68 5.01 14.47
C PHE A 172 20.85 4.14 13.23
N VAL A 173 19.81 3.96 12.41
CA VAL A 173 19.89 3.20 11.15
C VAL A 173 19.83 4.14 9.95
N LYS A 174 18.91 5.12 9.95
CA LYS A 174 18.85 6.15 8.88
C LYS A 174 19.84 7.29 9.07
N ASN A 175 20.34 7.51 10.29
CA ASN A 175 21.17 8.66 10.67
C ASN A 175 20.47 10.01 10.37
N GLU A 176 19.14 10.04 10.50
CA GLU A 176 18.35 11.25 10.40
C GLU A 176 18.03 11.72 11.83
N PRO A 177 18.47 12.94 12.23
CA PRO A 177 18.29 13.45 13.58
C PRO A 177 16.86 13.87 13.90
#